data_AF-A0A561DZB0-F1
#
_entry.id   AF-A0A561DZB0-F1
#
_cell.length_a   1.000
_cell.length_b   1.000
_cell.length_c   1.000
_cell.angle_alpha   90.00
_cell.angle_beta   90.00
_cell.angle_gamma   90.00
#
_symmetry.space_group_name_H-M   'P 1'
#
loop_
_entity.id
_entity.type
_entity.pdbx_description
1 polymer ?
#
loop_
_entity_poly.entity_id
_entity_poly.type
_entity_poly.pdbx_seq_one_letter_code
_entity_poly.pdbx_strand_id
1 'polypeptide(L)'
;MQIMNNYFRGPTNMVYMMTNNDVMNQVIAFYRDMNGMLTFVGAYPTHGRGTGTKEVSGATANDGVDPLASQGSLTLSRDGRFLLAVNAGSNTISSFTITDNGVPVLADVKASGGAQPNSIDVFGNLLYVSNVGNAANNFASNITGFLINANRHLTPIPGSTHSLSTFNAQPAQVLFTPDGSKILVSELTSNHLSIFHVNQNGTVTGPIVNNSYGQGPLNCWMMESSKGLAL
;
A
#
# COMPACT_ATOMS: atom_id res chain seq x y z
N MET A 1 11.34 37.00 -5.15
CA MET A 1 12.26 36.52 -4.10
C MET A 1 11.82 35.10 -3.77
N GLN A 2 12.67 34.14 -4.13
CA GLN A 2 12.36 32.71 -4.24
C GLN A 2 12.76 32.02 -2.92
N ILE A 3 11.86 31.28 -2.27
CA ILE A 3 12.25 30.34 -1.21
C ILE A 3 11.79 28.96 -1.67
N MET A 4 12.64 28.32 -2.48
CA MET A 4 12.59 26.87 -2.70
C MET A 4 13.38 26.22 -1.58
N ASN A 5 12.70 25.66 -0.58
CA ASN A 5 13.32 24.77 0.40
C ASN A 5 13.56 23.40 -0.24
N ASN A 6 14.67 23.29 -0.95
CA ASN A 6 15.21 22.02 -1.42
C ASN A 6 15.89 21.29 -0.24
N TYR A 7 15.11 20.64 0.62
CA TYR A 7 15.65 19.60 1.51
C TYR A 7 15.78 18.28 0.76
N PHE A 8 16.62 18.24 -0.27
CA PHE A 8 17.13 16.97 -0.78
C PHE A 8 18.19 16.50 0.22
N ARG A 9 17.81 15.57 1.11
CA ARG A 9 18.81 14.75 1.82
C ARG A 9 19.64 14.04 0.74
N GLY A 10 20.96 13.99 0.90
CA GLY A 10 21.87 13.34 -0.06
C GLY A 10 21.40 11.92 -0.39
N PRO A 11 21.68 11.38 -1.59
CA PRO A 11 21.06 10.14 -2.04
C PRO A 11 21.54 8.95 -1.20
N THR A 12 20.78 8.61 -0.17
CA THR A 12 20.88 7.31 0.49
C THR A 12 20.30 6.30 -0.50
N ASN A 13 21.17 5.63 -1.24
CA ASN A 13 20.77 4.63 -2.22
C ASN A 13 20.35 3.35 -1.51
N MET A 14 19.11 3.28 -1.07
CA MET A 14 18.55 2.12 -0.38
C MET A 14 17.63 1.32 -1.27
N VAL A 15 17.60 0.02 -1.05
CA VAL A 15 16.55 -0.88 -1.53
C VAL A 15 15.89 -1.51 -0.31
N TYR A 16 14.56 -1.51 -0.31
CA TYR A 16 13.76 -2.20 0.70
C TYR A 16 12.97 -3.31 0.04
N MET A 17 12.90 -4.45 0.71
CA MET A 17 11.95 -5.51 0.39
C MET A 17 11.22 -5.91 1.67
N MET A 18 10.11 -6.62 1.53
CA MET A 18 9.41 -7.21 2.65
C MET A 18 9.49 -8.74 2.56
N THR A 19 9.59 -9.41 3.70
CA THR A 19 9.34 -10.85 3.76
C THR A 19 7.83 -11.13 3.67
N ASN A 20 7.43 -12.40 3.67
CA ASN A 20 6.05 -12.81 3.90
C ASN A 20 6.00 -13.88 4.99
N ASN A 21 6.74 -13.67 6.08
CA ASN A 21 6.88 -14.69 7.13
C ASN A 21 5.65 -14.69 8.06
N ASP A 22 5.07 -15.87 8.30
CA ASP A 22 3.81 -16.01 9.06
C ASP A 22 3.97 -15.98 10.59
N VAL A 23 5.21 -15.90 11.08
CA VAL A 23 5.54 -15.70 12.50
C VAL A 23 5.96 -14.26 12.76
N MET A 24 6.88 -13.73 11.95
CA MET A 24 7.40 -12.37 12.09
C MET A 24 7.73 -11.81 10.71
N ASN A 25 6.85 -10.94 10.21
CA ASN A 25 7.10 -10.23 8.97
C ASN A 25 8.15 -9.13 9.17
N GLN A 26 8.98 -8.90 8.17
CA GLN A 26 10.12 -7.98 8.28
C GLN A 26 10.32 -7.16 7.01
N VAL A 27 10.77 -5.92 7.19
CA VAL A 27 11.40 -5.14 6.12
C VAL A 27 12.89 -5.48 6.10
N ILE A 28 13.41 -5.86 4.94
CA ILE A 28 14.84 -6.04 4.73
C ILE A 28 15.37 -4.83 3.97
N ALA A 29 16.45 -4.23 4.48
CA ALA A 29 17.09 -3.08 3.87
C ALA A 29 18.46 -3.46 3.30
N PHE A 30 18.76 -2.91 2.13
CA PHE A 30 20.05 -3.01 1.46
C PHE A 30 20.55 -1.63 1.07
N TYR A 31 21.86 -1.43 1.16
CA TYR A 31 22.53 -0.34 0.46
C TYR A 31 22.77 -0.77 -0.99
N ARG A 32 22.51 0.12 -1.95
CA ARG A 32 22.77 -0.08 -3.38
C ARG A 32 23.90 0.82 -3.83
N ASP A 33 24.99 0.22 -4.29
CA ASP A 33 26.11 1.01 -4.83
C ASP A 33 25.84 1.51 -6.26
N MET A 34 26.79 2.29 -6.80
CA MET A 34 26.69 2.86 -8.15
C MET A 34 26.66 1.82 -9.28
N ASN A 35 27.14 0.59 -9.03
CA ASN A 35 27.12 -0.51 -9.97
C ASN A 35 25.84 -1.37 -9.83
N GLY A 36 24.98 -1.05 -8.85
CA GLY A 36 23.76 -1.78 -8.55
C GLY A 36 23.94 -2.95 -7.59
N MET A 37 25.12 -3.14 -7.00
CA MET A 37 25.35 -4.19 -6.01
C MET A 37 24.60 -3.87 -4.71
N LEU A 38 23.89 -4.87 -4.18
CA LEU A 38 23.13 -4.76 -2.93
C LEU A 38 23.94 -5.31 -1.75
N THR A 39 24.18 -4.48 -0.74
CA THR A 39 24.79 -4.88 0.52
C THR A 39 23.73 -4.92 1.60
N PHE A 40 23.56 -6.07 2.25
CA PHE A 40 22.61 -6.23 3.35
C PHE A 40 22.93 -5.27 4.49
N VAL A 41 21.93 -4.53 4.96
CA VAL A 41 22.03 -3.58 6.07
C VAL A 41 21.36 -4.14 7.32
N GLY A 42 20.17 -4.71 7.18
CA GLY A 42 19.45 -5.24 8.33
C GLY A 42 18.05 -5.76 8.00
N ALA A 43 17.48 -6.45 8.98
CA ALA A 43 16.10 -6.94 8.97
C ALA A 43 15.33 -6.30 10.13
N TYR A 44 14.24 -5.63 9.82
CA TYR A 44 13.49 -4.77 10.72
C TYR A 44 12.08 -5.32 10.90
N PRO A 45 11.69 -5.78 12.11
CA PRO A 45 10.36 -6.34 12.34
C PRO A 45 9.26 -5.33 12.03
N THR A 46 8.23 -5.78 11.32
CA THR A 46 6.97 -5.00 11.19
C THR A 46 6.11 -5.12 12.44
N HIS A 47 6.42 -6.08 13.32
CA HIS A 47 5.59 -6.50 14.44
C HIS A 47 4.19 -7.00 14.02
N GLY A 48 4.04 -7.35 12.74
CA GLY A 48 2.91 -8.12 12.22
C GLY A 48 3.36 -9.45 11.62
N ARG A 49 2.41 -10.16 11.03
CA ARG A 49 2.63 -11.46 10.37
C ARG A 49 2.24 -11.37 8.90
N GLY A 50 3.09 -11.94 8.05
CA GLY A 50 2.71 -12.30 6.69
C GLY A 50 1.79 -13.51 6.71
N THR A 51 1.43 -14.02 5.54
CA THR A 51 0.66 -15.26 5.44
C THR A 51 1.52 -16.50 5.33
N GLY A 52 2.82 -16.35 5.08
CA GLY A 52 3.67 -17.49 4.74
C GLY A 52 3.22 -18.06 3.40
N THR A 53 2.97 -19.37 3.38
CA THR A 53 2.43 -20.07 2.21
C THR A 53 0.92 -20.26 2.29
N LYS A 54 0.23 -19.62 3.25
CA LYS A 54 -1.21 -19.80 3.44
C LYS A 54 -1.97 -18.94 2.43
N GLU A 55 -2.71 -19.61 1.55
CA GLU A 55 -3.67 -18.97 0.65
C GLU A 55 -4.69 -18.15 1.44
N VAL A 56 -4.94 -16.92 0.99
CA VAL A 56 -6.00 -16.07 1.56
C VAL A 56 -7.28 -16.10 0.76
N SER A 57 -7.22 -16.64 -0.47
CA SER A 57 -8.32 -16.67 -1.40
C SER A 57 -8.24 -17.88 -2.32
N GLY A 58 -9.35 -18.24 -2.98
CA GLY A 58 -9.33 -19.21 -4.07
C GLY A 58 -8.93 -18.65 -5.44
N ALA A 59 -8.61 -17.36 -5.54
CA ALA A 59 -8.26 -16.73 -6.81
C ALA A 59 -6.75 -16.79 -7.12
N THR A 60 -5.94 -17.10 -6.12
CA THR A 60 -4.49 -17.33 -6.23
C THR A 60 -4.18 -18.81 -6.41
N ALA A 61 -3.08 -19.12 -7.09
CA ALA A 61 -2.64 -20.49 -7.23
C ALA A 61 -2.21 -21.04 -5.86
N ASN A 62 -2.70 -22.22 -5.48
CA ASN A 62 -2.34 -22.90 -4.23
C ASN A 62 -0.95 -23.56 -4.33
N ASP A 63 0.05 -22.77 -4.68
CA ASP A 63 1.45 -23.17 -4.83
C ASP A 63 2.35 -22.57 -3.73
N GLY A 64 1.79 -21.68 -2.90
CA GLY A 64 2.48 -21.03 -1.79
C GLY A 64 3.50 -19.98 -2.22
N VAL A 65 3.54 -19.58 -3.49
CA VAL A 65 4.50 -18.61 -4.03
C VAL A 65 4.02 -17.17 -3.85
N ASP A 66 2.78 -16.90 -4.25
CA ASP A 66 2.16 -15.57 -4.13
C ASP A 66 0.71 -15.70 -3.64
N PRO A 67 0.53 -15.98 -2.34
CA PRO A 67 -0.79 -16.29 -1.77
C PRO A 67 -1.77 -15.12 -1.82
N LEU A 68 -1.32 -13.92 -2.20
CA LEU A 68 -2.12 -12.68 -2.21
C LEU A 68 -2.21 -12.00 -3.59
N ALA A 69 -1.36 -12.33 -4.55
CA ALA A 69 -1.20 -11.60 -5.81
C ALA A 69 -0.94 -10.09 -5.59
N SER A 70 -0.14 -9.77 -4.58
CA SER A 70 0.02 -8.40 -4.08
C SER A 70 0.79 -7.51 -5.05
N GLN A 71 0.25 -6.34 -5.37
CA GLN A 71 0.97 -5.25 -6.03
C GLN A 71 1.00 -4.03 -5.10
N GLY A 72 2.10 -3.84 -4.38
CA GLY A 72 2.25 -2.73 -3.41
C GLY A 72 2.05 -3.12 -1.94
N SER A 73 2.56 -4.27 -1.52
CA SER A 73 2.59 -4.66 -0.09
C SER A 73 3.55 -3.80 0.74
N LEU A 74 4.57 -3.22 0.10
CA LEU A 74 5.54 -2.31 0.67
C LEU A 74 5.58 -1.02 -0.15
N THR A 75 5.35 0.12 0.50
CA THR A 75 5.32 1.42 -0.18
C THR A 75 6.19 2.45 0.53
N LEU A 76 7.08 3.08 -0.22
CA LEU A 76 7.87 4.22 0.21
C LEU A 76 7.16 5.52 -0.18
N SER A 77 7.06 6.47 0.74
CA SER A 77 6.52 7.79 0.45
C SER A 77 7.34 8.52 -0.61
N ARG A 78 6.69 9.39 -1.40
CA ARG A 78 7.37 10.16 -2.47
C ARG A 78 8.53 11.02 -1.95
N ASP A 79 8.46 11.49 -0.71
CA ASP A 79 9.51 12.25 -0.05
C ASP A 79 10.61 11.38 0.61
N GLY A 80 10.49 10.05 0.53
CA GLY A 80 11.43 9.09 1.08
C GLY A 80 11.48 9.02 2.61
N ARG A 81 10.54 9.67 3.33
CA ARG A 81 10.60 9.82 4.79
C ARG A 81 9.90 8.72 5.57
N PHE A 82 8.99 7.98 4.96
CA PHE A 82 8.33 6.89 5.64
C PHE A 82 8.01 5.72 4.71
N LEU A 83 8.07 4.53 5.28
CA LEU A 83 7.86 3.26 4.60
C LEU A 83 6.68 2.55 5.26
N LEU A 84 5.82 1.96 4.46
CA LEU A 84 4.54 1.40 4.86
C LEU A 84 4.50 -0.07 4.46
N ALA A 85 4.02 -0.90 5.37
CA ALA A 85 4.01 -2.35 5.20
C ALA A 85 2.64 -2.94 5.54
N VAL A 86 2.12 -3.82 4.69
CA VAL A 86 0.97 -4.66 5.04
C VAL A 86 1.41 -5.93 5.77
N ASN A 87 0.58 -6.42 6.68
CA ASN A 87 0.79 -7.68 7.40
C ASN A 87 -0.50 -8.50 7.30
N ALA A 88 -0.63 -9.20 6.18
CA ALA A 88 -1.83 -9.94 5.82
C ALA A 88 -2.26 -10.98 6.87
N GLY A 89 -1.32 -11.71 7.47
CA GLY A 89 -1.61 -12.77 8.45
C GLY A 89 -1.96 -12.25 9.86
N SER A 90 -1.79 -10.97 10.13
CA SER A 90 -2.23 -10.32 11.38
C SER A 90 -3.30 -9.27 11.19
N ASN A 91 -3.79 -9.03 9.97
CA ASN A 91 -4.78 -7.98 9.66
C ASN A 91 -4.32 -6.57 10.08
N THR A 92 -3.01 -6.31 10.01
CA THR A 92 -2.41 -5.04 10.42
C THR A 92 -1.59 -4.41 9.32
N ILE A 93 -1.32 -3.12 9.48
CA ILE A 93 -0.34 -2.34 8.70
C ILE A 93 0.68 -1.76 9.67
N SER A 94 1.91 -1.58 9.19
CA SER A 94 3.01 -1.00 9.96
C SER A 94 3.57 0.21 9.22
N SER A 95 3.95 1.23 9.99
CA SER A 95 4.61 2.43 9.47
C SER A 95 6.00 2.54 10.06
N PHE A 96 6.94 3.00 9.25
CA PHE A 96 8.33 3.22 9.62
C PHE A 96 8.73 4.65 9.28
N THR A 97 9.48 5.27 10.18
CA THR A 97 10.27 6.46 9.84
C THR A 97 11.56 6.01 9.16
N ILE A 98 11.93 6.65 8.06
CA ILE A 98 13.25 6.44 7.46
C ILE A 98 14.22 7.47 8.03
N THR A 99 15.28 6.99 8.67
CA THR A 99 16.37 7.84 9.19
C THR A 99 17.15 8.50 8.05
N ASP A 100 17.99 9.49 8.37
CA ASP A 100 18.91 10.10 7.40
C ASP A 100 19.77 9.07 6.64
N ASN A 101 20.19 8.01 7.34
CA ASN A 101 21.00 6.93 6.76
C ASN A 101 20.16 5.83 6.11
N GLY A 102 18.85 6.04 5.91
CA GLY A 102 17.99 5.08 5.23
C GLY A 102 17.55 3.89 6.07
N VAL A 103 17.91 3.84 7.36
CA VAL A 103 17.45 2.78 8.25
C VAL A 103 15.98 2.99 8.61
N PRO A 104 15.09 1.99 8.41
CA PRO A 104 13.71 2.07 8.85
C PRO A 104 13.59 1.86 10.37
N VAL A 105 12.84 2.74 11.03
CA VAL A 105 12.53 2.68 12.45
C VAL A 105 11.02 2.59 12.60
N LEU A 106 10.52 1.52 13.22
CA LEU A 106 9.09 1.32 13.41
C LEU A 106 8.49 2.51 14.17
N ALA A 107 7.40 3.07 13.64
CA ALA A 107 6.67 4.16 14.25
C ALA A 107 5.34 3.67 14.86
N ASP A 108 4.58 2.86 14.13
CA ASP A 108 3.25 2.42 14.58
C ASP A 108 2.83 1.10 13.91
N VAL A 109 1.95 0.37 14.58
CA VAL A 109 1.28 -0.83 14.07
C VAL A 109 -0.22 -0.67 14.31
N LYS A 110 -1.01 -0.76 13.23
CA LYS A 110 -2.44 -0.49 13.29
C LYS A 110 -3.24 -1.60 12.62
N ALA A 111 -4.44 -1.88 13.13
CA ALA A 111 -5.41 -2.69 12.40
C ALA A 111 -5.71 -2.03 11.04
N SER A 112 -5.78 -2.83 9.97
CA SER A 112 -5.95 -2.31 8.59
C SER A 112 -7.37 -1.85 8.26
N GLY A 113 -8.33 -2.05 9.16
CA GLY A 113 -9.75 -1.80 8.92
C GLY A 113 -10.45 -2.90 8.11
N GLY A 114 -9.77 -4.01 7.83
CA GLY A 114 -10.33 -5.19 7.17
C GLY A 114 -9.57 -6.45 7.54
N ALA A 115 -9.74 -7.49 6.71
CA ALA A 115 -9.02 -8.74 6.83
C ALA A 115 -8.02 -8.88 5.66
N GLN A 116 -6.84 -9.41 5.96
CA GLN A 116 -5.79 -9.73 4.99
C GLN A 116 -5.46 -8.52 4.10
N PRO A 117 -4.89 -7.42 4.67
CA PRO A 117 -4.44 -6.28 3.88
C PRO A 117 -3.45 -6.74 2.79
N ASN A 118 -3.65 -6.28 1.57
CA ASN A 118 -2.90 -6.72 0.39
C ASN A 118 -1.97 -5.63 -0.14
N SER A 119 -2.52 -4.45 -0.41
CA SER A 119 -1.79 -3.33 -1.00
C SER A 119 -2.02 -2.07 -0.17
N ILE A 120 -1.02 -1.20 -0.14
CA ILE A 120 -1.05 0.06 0.59
C ILE A 120 -0.39 1.15 -0.23
N ASP A 121 -1.00 2.32 -0.31
CA ASP A 121 -0.42 3.47 -0.99
C ASP A 121 -0.64 4.76 -0.20
N VAL A 122 0.16 5.78 -0.52
CA VAL A 122 0.17 7.05 0.20
C VAL A 122 0.34 8.25 -0.74
N PHE A 123 -0.46 9.29 -0.47
CA PHE A 123 -0.33 10.61 -1.07
C PHE A 123 -0.23 11.68 0.02
N GLY A 124 0.92 12.33 0.14
CA GLY A 124 1.16 13.29 1.22
C GLY A 124 1.11 12.61 2.59
N ASN A 125 0.11 12.96 3.40
CA ASN A 125 -0.16 12.34 4.71
C ASN A 125 -1.39 11.41 4.69
N LEU A 126 -2.02 11.21 3.53
CA LEU A 126 -3.19 10.38 3.37
C LEU A 126 -2.79 8.99 2.86
N LEU A 127 -3.17 7.95 3.59
CA LEU A 127 -2.89 6.57 3.27
C LEU A 127 -4.18 5.81 3.04
N TYR A 128 -4.19 4.91 2.06
CA TYR A 128 -5.24 3.91 1.90
C TYR A 128 -4.64 2.52 1.78
N VAL A 129 -5.29 1.55 2.43
CA VAL A 129 -4.98 0.12 2.33
C VAL A 129 -6.15 -0.60 1.70
N SER A 130 -5.87 -1.54 0.80
CA SER A 130 -6.86 -2.49 0.30
C SER A 130 -6.78 -3.80 1.07
N ASN A 131 -7.93 -4.35 1.40
CA ASN A 131 -8.08 -5.57 2.19
C ASN A 131 -8.76 -6.64 1.31
N VAL A 132 -8.19 -7.84 1.26
CA VAL A 132 -8.77 -8.98 0.52
C VAL A 132 -10.17 -9.32 1.05
N GLY A 133 -10.38 -9.20 2.36
CA GLY A 133 -11.57 -9.73 3.01
C GLY A 133 -11.40 -11.21 3.34
N ASN A 134 -12.40 -11.81 3.98
CA ASN A 134 -12.43 -13.21 4.36
C ASN A 134 -13.89 -13.68 4.44
N ALA A 135 -14.34 -14.40 3.41
CA ALA A 135 -15.72 -14.88 3.31
C ALA A 135 -16.12 -15.82 4.44
N ALA A 136 -15.21 -16.68 4.90
CA ALA A 136 -15.49 -17.62 5.99
C ALA A 136 -15.80 -16.90 7.32
N ASN A 137 -15.29 -15.68 7.49
CA ASN A 137 -15.49 -14.85 8.68
C ASN A 137 -16.36 -13.61 8.41
N ASN A 138 -17.07 -13.58 7.27
CA ASN A 138 -17.93 -12.48 6.85
C ASN A 138 -17.25 -11.09 6.79
N PHE A 139 -15.98 -11.05 6.39
CA PHE A 139 -15.27 -9.80 6.07
C PHE A 139 -15.30 -9.54 4.56
N ALA A 140 -15.94 -8.46 4.13
CA ALA A 140 -15.94 -8.06 2.72
C ALA A 140 -14.60 -7.44 2.31
N SER A 141 -14.22 -7.61 1.04
CA SER A 141 -13.15 -6.83 0.41
C SER A 141 -13.46 -5.33 0.50
N ASN A 142 -12.47 -4.54 0.90
CA ASN A 142 -12.66 -3.11 1.13
C ASN A 142 -11.37 -2.32 0.91
N ILE A 143 -11.49 -0.99 0.89
CA ILE A 143 -10.38 -0.07 1.18
C ILE A 143 -10.64 0.67 2.49
N THR A 144 -9.58 0.99 3.24
CA THR A 144 -9.67 1.80 4.47
C THR A 144 -8.64 2.92 4.47
N GLY A 145 -9.09 4.14 4.82
CA GLY A 145 -8.28 5.36 4.87
C GLY A 145 -7.70 5.68 6.26
N PHE A 146 -6.47 6.20 6.28
CA PHE A 146 -5.74 6.64 7.47
C PHE A 146 -5.03 7.98 7.21
N LEU A 147 -4.87 8.78 8.26
CA LEU A 147 -3.96 9.92 8.29
C LEU A 147 -2.67 9.54 9.00
N ILE A 148 -1.55 9.99 8.45
CA ILE A 148 -0.22 9.89 9.03
C ILE A 148 0.11 11.20 9.73
N ASN A 149 0.39 11.17 11.02
CA ASN A 149 0.80 12.36 11.76
C ASN A 149 2.31 12.63 11.66
N ALA A 150 2.78 13.73 12.27
CA ALA A 150 4.19 14.11 12.23
C ALA A 150 5.14 13.06 12.84
N ASN A 151 4.67 12.23 13.77
CA ASN A 151 5.42 11.12 14.38
C ASN A 151 5.27 9.80 13.61
N ARG A 152 4.61 9.83 12.46
CA ARG A 152 4.32 8.69 11.58
C ARG A 152 3.34 7.70 12.19
N HIS A 153 2.57 8.10 13.21
CA HIS A 153 1.48 7.28 13.73
C HIS A 153 0.26 7.34 12.81
N LEU A 154 -0.46 6.23 12.77
CA LEU A 154 -1.60 6.03 11.89
C LEU A 154 -2.90 6.26 12.66
N THR A 155 -3.70 7.21 12.16
CA THR A 155 -5.03 7.51 12.70
C THR A 155 -6.08 7.12 11.66
N PRO A 156 -6.99 6.19 11.95
CA PRO A 156 -8.08 5.85 11.04
C PRO A 156 -8.91 7.08 10.74
N ILE A 157 -9.32 7.26 9.49
CA ILE A 157 -10.27 8.32 9.12
C ILE A 157 -11.68 7.78 9.36
N PRO A 158 -12.47 8.37 10.28
CA PRO A 158 -13.82 7.91 10.55
C PRO A 158 -14.66 7.81 9.27
N GLY A 159 -15.36 6.68 9.10
CA GLY A 159 -16.21 6.44 7.94
C GLY A 159 -15.47 6.20 6.61
N SER A 160 -14.15 5.99 6.63
CA SER A 160 -13.35 5.77 5.39
C SER A 160 -13.06 4.30 5.10
N THR A 161 -13.87 3.38 5.60
CA THR A 161 -13.88 1.97 5.17
C THR A 161 -14.99 1.78 4.15
N HIS A 162 -14.63 1.49 2.90
CA HIS A 162 -15.57 1.37 1.78
C HIS A 162 -15.44 0.01 1.11
N SER A 163 -16.59 -0.63 0.87
CA SER A 163 -16.65 -1.86 0.09
C SER A 163 -16.20 -1.64 -1.35
N LEU A 164 -15.64 -2.70 -1.94
CA LEU A 164 -15.34 -2.76 -3.37
C LEU A 164 -16.55 -3.24 -4.18
N SER A 165 -16.36 -3.50 -5.48
CA SER A 165 -17.49 -3.82 -6.38
C SER A 165 -18.29 -5.06 -5.96
N THR A 166 -17.63 -6.02 -5.31
CA THR A 166 -18.26 -7.23 -4.78
C THR A 166 -17.68 -7.59 -3.41
N PHE A 167 -18.38 -8.46 -2.68
CA PHE A 167 -17.96 -8.92 -1.37
C PHE A 167 -16.59 -9.63 -1.39
N ASN A 168 -16.28 -10.33 -2.48
CA ASN A 168 -15.02 -11.08 -2.68
C ASN A 168 -14.20 -10.50 -3.84
N ALA A 169 -14.20 -9.18 -4.00
CA ALA A 169 -13.50 -8.49 -5.09
C ALA A 169 -12.01 -8.85 -5.18
N GLN A 170 -11.37 -9.09 -4.03
CA GLN A 170 -9.94 -9.37 -3.91
C GLN A 170 -9.07 -8.32 -4.63
N PRO A 171 -8.87 -7.15 -4.03
CA PRO A 171 -8.03 -6.13 -4.61
C PRO A 171 -6.57 -6.60 -4.70
N ALA A 172 -5.92 -6.45 -5.85
CA ALA A 172 -4.49 -6.72 -6.05
C ALA A 172 -3.63 -5.47 -5.80
N GLN A 173 -4.14 -4.29 -6.15
CA GLN A 173 -3.46 -3.00 -5.93
C GLN A 173 -4.45 -1.94 -5.45
N VAL A 174 -4.00 -1.06 -4.56
CA VAL A 174 -4.56 0.29 -4.38
C VAL A 174 -3.51 1.31 -4.80
N LEU A 175 -3.92 2.34 -5.54
CA LEU A 175 -2.99 3.33 -6.08
C LEU A 175 -3.65 4.71 -6.14
N PHE A 176 -2.98 5.74 -5.63
CA PHE A 176 -3.35 7.13 -5.82
C PHE A 176 -2.98 7.63 -7.23
N THR A 177 -3.77 8.54 -7.77
CA THR A 177 -3.31 9.36 -8.89
C THR A 177 -2.09 10.19 -8.50
N PRO A 178 -1.22 10.58 -9.44
CA PRO A 178 -0.04 11.39 -9.15
C PRO A 178 -0.33 12.73 -8.45
N ASP A 179 -1.56 13.25 -8.60
CA ASP A 179 -2.10 14.46 -7.97
C ASP A 179 -2.94 14.20 -6.70
N GLY A 180 -3.16 12.93 -6.34
CA GLY A 180 -3.90 12.50 -5.16
C GLY A 180 -5.43 12.67 -5.24
N SER A 181 -5.98 13.08 -6.38
CA SER A 181 -7.41 13.36 -6.54
C SER A 181 -8.31 12.12 -6.65
N LYS A 182 -7.71 10.96 -6.97
CA LYS A 182 -8.42 9.67 -7.08
C LYS A 182 -7.60 8.53 -6.52
N ILE A 183 -8.29 7.46 -6.18
CA ILE A 183 -7.72 6.14 -5.88
C ILE A 183 -8.28 5.15 -6.91
N LEU A 184 -7.40 4.37 -7.51
CA LEU A 184 -7.72 3.24 -8.36
C LEU A 184 -7.43 1.94 -7.61
N VAL A 185 -8.33 0.98 -7.75
CA VAL A 185 -8.19 -0.37 -7.20
C VAL A 185 -8.37 -1.39 -8.31
N SER A 186 -7.37 -2.25 -8.51
CA SER A 186 -7.49 -3.43 -9.37
C SER A 186 -8.12 -4.56 -8.58
N GLU A 187 -9.21 -5.15 -9.09
CA GLU A 187 -9.93 -6.22 -8.40
C GLU A 187 -9.76 -7.56 -9.14
N LEU A 188 -8.96 -8.45 -8.56
CA LEU A 188 -8.49 -9.69 -9.18
C LEU A 188 -9.65 -10.63 -9.52
N THR A 189 -10.59 -10.84 -8.59
CA THR A 189 -11.63 -11.86 -8.72
C THR A 189 -12.85 -11.35 -9.46
N SER A 190 -13.19 -10.08 -9.29
CA SER A 190 -14.36 -9.47 -9.95
C SER A 190 -14.08 -9.00 -11.38
N ASN A 191 -12.82 -9.00 -11.81
CA ASN A 191 -12.37 -8.46 -13.09
C ASN A 191 -12.76 -6.98 -13.30
N HIS A 192 -12.84 -6.23 -12.21
CA HIS A 192 -13.20 -4.82 -12.22
C HIS A 192 -12.02 -3.91 -11.88
N LEU A 193 -12.18 -2.64 -12.24
CA LEU A 193 -11.38 -1.52 -11.78
C LEU A 193 -12.30 -0.55 -11.03
N SER A 194 -12.06 -0.37 -9.74
CA SER A 194 -12.83 0.56 -8.91
C SER A 194 -12.10 1.88 -8.75
N ILE A 195 -12.78 2.98 -9.05
CA ILE A 195 -12.24 4.34 -8.91
C ILE A 195 -13.00 5.07 -7.82
N PHE A 196 -12.26 5.60 -6.86
CA PHE A 196 -12.76 6.46 -5.80
C PHE A 196 -12.27 7.89 -6.01
N HIS A 197 -13.13 8.87 -5.73
CA HIS A 197 -12.70 10.26 -5.66
C HIS A 197 -12.27 10.59 -4.23
N VAL A 198 -11.12 11.23 -4.09
CA VAL A 198 -10.58 11.66 -2.79
C VAL A 198 -11.10 13.06 -2.48
N ASN A 199 -11.81 13.18 -1.35
CA ASN A 199 -12.34 14.44 -0.87
C ASN A 199 -11.24 15.24 -0.13
N GLN A 200 -11.46 16.55 0.02
CA GLN A 200 -10.49 17.44 0.70
C GLN A 200 -10.19 17.04 2.16
N ASN A 201 -11.13 16.39 2.84
CA ASN A 201 -10.96 15.90 4.22
C ASN A 201 -10.27 14.52 4.29
N GLY A 202 -9.83 13.98 3.15
CA GLY A 202 -9.16 12.68 3.05
C GLY A 202 -10.10 11.47 3.00
N THR A 203 -11.42 11.64 3.11
CA THR A 203 -12.36 10.54 2.85
C THR A 203 -12.52 10.30 1.35
N VAL A 204 -13.23 9.24 0.97
CA VAL A 204 -13.52 8.96 -0.45
C VAL A 204 -15.02 8.92 -0.75
N THR A 205 -15.35 9.17 -2.02
CA THR A 205 -16.67 8.88 -2.62
C THR A 205 -16.54 7.87 -3.77
N GLY A 206 -17.59 7.08 -4.00
CA GLY A 206 -17.62 5.98 -4.99
C GLY A 206 -17.82 4.61 -4.33
N PRO A 207 -17.38 3.51 -4.97
CA PRO A 207 -16.59 3.48 -6.21
C PRO A 207 -17.44 3.70 -7.47
N ILE A 208 -16.80 4.24 -8.51
CA ILE A 208 -17.22 4.02 -9.90
C ILE A 208 -16.55 2.72 -10.35
N VAL A 209 -17.37 1.74 -10.71
CA VAL A 209 -16.90 0.40 -11.09
C VAL A 209 -16.83 0.29 -12.61
N ASN A 210 -15.69 -0.19 -13.12
CA ASN A 210 -15.43 -0.36 -14.55
C ASN A 210 -15.01 -1.81 -14.82
N ASN A 211 -15.32 -2.32 -16.01
CA ASN A 211 -14.73 -3.58 -16.48
C ASN A 211 -13.23 -3.37 -16.73
N SER A 212 -12.41 -4.35 -16.34
CA SER A 212 -10.98 -4.35 -16.65
C SER A 212 -10.67 -4.71 -18.11
N TYR A 213 -11.65 -5.24 -18.84
CA TYR A 213 -11.49 -5.79 -20.20
C TYR A 213 -10.36 -6.84 -20.31
N GLY A 214 -10.11 -7.54 -19.20
CA GLY A 214 -9.18 -8.66 -19.05
C GLY A 214 -9.63 -9.53 -17.88
N GLN A 215 -8.87 -10.58 -17.57
CA GLN A 215 -9.08 -11.40 -16.38
C GLN A 215 -7.96 -11.15 -15.38
N GLY A 216 -8.28 -11.08 -14.09
CA GLY A 216 -7.30 -10.93 -13.01
C GLY A 216 -6.39 -9.71 -13.17
N PRO A 217 -6.92 -8.47 -13.19
CA PRO A 217 -6.07 -7.28 -13.25
C PRO A 217 -5.17 -7.22 -12.01
N LEU A 218 -3.86 -7.34 -12.23
CA LEU A 218 -2.86 -7.35 -11.15
C LEU A 218 -2.48 -5.94 -10.74
N ASN A 219 -1.84 -5.19 -11.65
CA ASN A 219 -1.39 -3.84 -11.42
C ASN A 219 -2.10 -2.85 -12.35
N CYS A 220 -2.02 -1.59 -11.97
CA CYS A 220 -2.50 -0.45 -12.72
C CYS A 220 -1.51 0.71 -12.59
N TRP A 221 -1.53 1.61 -13.56
CA TRP A 221 -0.88 2.91 -13.45
C TRP A 221 -1.75 3.95 -14.14
N MET A 222 -1.78 5.16 -13.58
CA MET A 222 -2.53 6.27 -14.17
C MET A 222 -1.54 7.30 -14.70
N MET A 223 -1.73 7.66 -15.97
CA MET A 223 -1.05 8.79 -16.60
C MET A 223 -2.04 9.94 -16.69
N GLU A 224 -1.69 11.06 -16.07
CA GLU A 224 -2.45 12.30 -16.19
C GLU A 224 -1.90 13.12 -17.36
N SER A 225 -2.78 13.64 -18.21
CA SER A 225 -2.38 14.66 -19.16
C SER A 225 -2.00 15.92 -18.38
N SER A 226 -0.80 16.45 -18.57
CA SER A 226 -0.51 17.82 -18.12
C SER A 226 -1.59 18.72 -18.72
N LYS A 227 -2.40 19.38 -17.89
CA LYS A 227 -3.23 20.48 -18.40
C LYS A 227 -2.29 21.39 -19.18
N GLY A 228 -2.47 21.46 -20.50
CA GLY A 228 -1.76 22.41 -21.31
C GLY A 228 -1.97 23.76 -20.65
N LEU A 229 -0.87 24.45 -20.35
CA LEU A 229 -0.91 25.88 -20.14
C LEU A 229 -1.53 26.45 -21.42
N ALA A 230 -2.82 26.76 -21.34
CA ALA A 230 -3.43 27.68 -22.29
C ALA A 230 -2.75 29.02 -22.03
N LEU A 231 -1.76 29.33 -22.87
CA LEU A 231 -1.28 30.69 -23.09
C LEU A 231 -2.24 31.39 -24.04
#